data_AF-A0A9X1MFQ5-F1
#
_entry.id   AF-A0A9X1MFQ5-F1
#
_cell.length_a   1.000
_cell.length_b   1.000
_cell.length_c   1.000
_cell.angle_alpha   90.00
_cell.angle_beta   90.00
_cell.angle_gamma   90.00
#
_symmetry.space_group_name_H-M   'P 1'
#
loop_
_entity.id
_entity.type
_entity.pdbx_description
1 polymer ?
#
loop_
_entity_poly.entity_id
_entity_poly.type
_entity_poly.pdbx_seq_one_letter_code
_entity_poly.pdbx_strand_id
1 'polypeptide(L)'
;MALKFRNLTVSPQDPVEQWGVEGLLAAVERGDINDWRRIARALRTDPHGKVAQQLSEVAAAAENPAIPTLLQRIHRQALTGKTAPKP
;
A
#
# COMPACT_ATOMS: atom_id res chain seq x y z
N MET A 1 -9.05 -0.22 -14.73
CA MET A 1 -8.01 -0.33 -15.79
C MET A 1 -6.81 -1.00 -15.12
N ALA A 2 -6.12 -1.93 -15.77
CA ALA A 2 -5.01 -2.63 -15.09
C ALA A 2 -3.86 -1.66 -14.78
N LEU A 3 -3.44 -1.61 -13.51
CA LEU A 3 -2.25 -0.88 -13.07
C LEU A 3 -1.04 -1.29 -13.90
N LYS A 4 -0.19 -0.34 -14.26
CA LYS A 4 1.08 -0.57 -14.97
C LYS A 4 2.19 0.24 -14.33
N PHE A 5 3.30 -0.42 -14.04
CA PHE A 5 4.53 0.24 -13.61
C PHE A 5 5.35 0.64 -14.83
N ARG A 6 5.89 1.85 -14.81
CA ARG A 6 6.79 2.38 -15.84
C ARG A 6 8.17 2.50 -15.22
N ASN A 7 9.20 2.10 -15.96
CA ASN A 7 10.60 2.17 -15.51
C ASN A 7 10.91 1.37 -14.22
N LEU A 8 10.10 0.37 -13.87
CA LEU A 8 10.36 -0.57 -12.78
C LEU A 8 10.61 -1.97 -13.36
N THR A 9 11.50 -2.73 -12.71
CA THR A 9 11.78 -4.13 -13.06
C THR A 9 10.75 -5.11 -12.48
N VAL A 10 9.91 -4.63 -11.56
CA VAL A 10 8.81 -5.38 -10.93
C VAL A 10 7.49 -5.09 -11.63
N SER A 11 6.57 -6.04 -11.54
CA SER A 11 5.22 -6.01 -12.10
C SER A 11 4.18 -5.77 -11.01
N PRO A 12 3.03 -5.13 -11.32
CA PRO A 12 1.87 -5.08 -10.43
C PRO A 12 1.33 -6.46 -10.02
N GLN A 13 1.77 -7.55 -10.65
CA GLN A 13 1.40 -8.91 -10.25
C GLN A 13 2.29 -9.47 -9.15
N ASP A 14 3.51 -8.93 -8.99
CA ASP A 14 4.46 -9.37 -7.97
C ASP A 14 3.96 -9.10 -6.55
N PRO A 15 4.51 -9.77 -5.51
CA PRO A 15 4.22 -9.44 -4.12
C PRO A 15 4.43 -7.95 -3.83
N VAL A 16 3.51 -7.34 -3.07
CA VAL A 16 3.49 -5.88 -2.84
C VAL A 16 4.77 -5.40 -2.14
N GLU A 17 5.37 -6.28 -1.33
CA GLU A 17 6.63 -6.05 -0.62
C GLU A 17 7.83 -5.85 -1.57
N GLN A 18 7.68 -6.18 -2.85
CA GLN A 18 8.70 -6.00 -3.88
C GLN A 18 8.51 -4.72 -4.70
N TRP A 19 7.35 -4.07 -4.62
CA TRP A 19 7.01 -2.94 -5.50
C TRP A 19 7.85 -1.69 -5.26
N GLY A 20 8.40 -1.54 -4.05
CA GLY A 20 9.13 -0.34 -3.66
C GLY A 20 8.23 0.90 -3.56
N VAL A 21 8.85 2.04 -3.25
CA VAL A 21 8.14 3.33 -3.10
C VAL A 21 7.42 3.72 -4.40
N GLU A 22 8.12 3.67 -5.53
CA GLU A 22 7.57 4.04 -6.84
C GLU A 22 6.38 3.17 -7.27
N GLY A 23 6.44 1.86 -7.02
CA GLY A 23 5.34 0.96 -7.34
C GLY A 23 4.13 1.18 -6.43
N LEU A 24 4.37 1.43 -5.13
CA LEU A 24 3.32 1.79 -4.18
C LEU A 24 2.68 3.14 -4.54
N LEU A 25 3.48 4.16 -4.88
CA LEU A 25 3.01 5.46 -5.33
C LEU A 25 2.14 5.34 -6.58
N ALA A 26 2.60 4.59 -7.59
CA ALA A 26 1.82 4.30 -8.78
C ALA A 26 0.48 3.61 -8.48
N ALA A 27 0.46 2.66 -7.55
CA ALA A 27 -0.75 1.95 -7.15
C ALA A 27 -1.74 2.87 -6.40
N VAL A 28 -1.22 3.77 -5.57
CA VAL A 28 -2.02 4.72 -4.81
C VAL A 28 -2.65 5.79 -5.70
N GLU A 29 -1.93 6.28 -6.70
CA GLU A 29 -2.41 7.33 -7.61
C GLU A 29 -3.29 6.81 -8.75
N ARG A 30 -2.96 5.64 -9.31
CA ARG A 30 -3.55 5.14 -10.56
C ARG A 30 -4.14 3.74 -10.46
N GLY A 31 -3.89 3.04 -9.36
CA GLY A 31 -4.43 1.71 -9.12
C GLY A 31 -5.91 1.73 -8.75
N ASP A 32 -6.47 0.55 -8.56
CA ASP A 32 -7.86 0.39 -8.16
C ASP A 32 -8.00 -0.28 -6.78
N ILE A 33 -9.25 -0.53 -6.36
CA ILE A 33 -9.55 -1.10 -5.06
C ILE A 33 -8.88 -2.46 -4.82
N ASN A 34 -8.58 -3.24 -5.86
CA ASN A 34 -7.87 -4.52 -5.70
C ASN A 34 -6.41 -4.29 -5.34
N ASP A 35 -5.75 -3.31 -5.96
CA ASP A 35 -4.37 -2.92 -5.65
C ASP A 35 -4.28 -2.41 -4.21
N TRP A 36 -5.21 -1.53 -3.81
CA TRP A 36 -5.25 -0.98 -2.45
C TRP A 36 -5.54 -2.06 -1.41
N ARG A 37 -6.37 -3.06 -1.72
CA ARG A 37 -6.61 -4.22 -0.85
C ARG A 37 -5.36 -5.05 -0.64
N ARG A 38 -4.50 -5.20 -1.66
CA ARG A 38 -3.22 -5.92 -1.51
C ARG A 38 -2.27 -5.17 -0.58
N ILE A 39 -2.16 -3.85 -0.72
CA ILE A 39 -1.36 -3.00 0.18
C ILE A 39 -1.90 -3.09 1.61
N ALA A 40 -3.22 -2.93 1.80
CA ALA A 40 -3.85 -3.04 3.11
C ALA A 40 -3.66 -4.41 3.75
N ARG A 41 -3.66 -5.49 2.96
CA ARG A 41 -3.35 -6.85 3.45
C ARG A 41 -1.91 -6.94 3.94
N ALA A 42 -0.95 -6.46 3.15
CA ALA A 42 0.46 -6.45 3.55
C ALA A 42 0.68 -5.69 4.87
N LEU A 43 0.08 -4.50 5.01
CA LEU A 43 0.15 -3.69 6.24
C LEU A 43 -0.46 -4.38 7.48
N ARG A 44 -1.50 -5.21 7.30
CA ARG A 44 -2.10 -5.97 8.40
C ARG A 44 -1.32 -7.23 8.74
N THR A 45 -0.74 -7.88 7.73
CA THR A 45 0.04 -9.11 7.90
C THR A 45 1.39 -8.83 8.53
N ASP A 46 2.06 -7.75 8.11
CA ASP A 46 3.34 -7.33 8.66
C ASP A 46 3.35 -5.80 8.90
N PRO A 47 2.82 -5.34 10.05
CA PRO A 47 2.74 -3.92 10.38
C PRO A 47 4.09 -3.22 10.56
N HIS A 48 5.18 -3.97 10.68
CA HIS A 48 6.54 -3.45 10.81
C HIS A 48 7.39 -3.70 9.55
N GLY A 49 6.79 -4.31 8.53
CA GLY A 49 7.45 -4.72 7.30
C GLY A 49 7.76 -3.60 6.33
N LYS A 50 8.32 -3.97 5.18
CA LYS A 50 8.79 -3.02 4.14
C LYS A 50 7.70 -2.07 3.66
N VAL A 51 6.50 -2.59 3.41
CA VAL A 51 5.36 -1.78 2.94
C VAL A 51 4.98 -0.70 3.97
N ALA A 52 5.02 -1.04 5.26
CA ALA A 52 4.76 -0.09 6.33
C ALA A 52 5.85 1.00 6.42
N GLN A 53 7.11 0.62 6.25
CA GLN A 53 8.25 1.56 6.27
C GLN A 53 8.21 2.54 5.08
N GLN A 54 7.78 2.08 3.90
CA GLN A 54 7.71 2.88 2.68
C GLN A 54 6.46 3.78 2.61
N LEU A 55 5.41 3.48 3.39
CA LEU A 55 4.13 4.17 3.31
C LEU A 55 4.21 5.66 3.67
N SER A 56 5.13 6.06 4.55
CA SER A 56 5.34 7.47 4.90
C SER A 56 5.85 8.28 3.70
N GLU A 57 6.80 7.73 2.96
CA GLU A 57 7.38 8.34 1.77
C GLU A 57 6.34 8.43 0.65
N VAL A 58 5.58 7.37 0.43
CA VAL A 58 4.46 7.37 -0.54
C VAL A 58 3.43 8.44 -0.19
N ALA A 59 3.08 8.58 1.08
CA ALA A 59 2.11 9.59 1.51
C ALA A 59 2.62 11.04 1.35
N ALA A 60 3.93 11.25 1.47
CA ALA A 60 4.55 12.55 1.23
C ALA A 60 4.67 12.89 -0.27
N ALA A 61 4.81 11.87 -1.13
CA ALA A 61 4.99 12.04 -2.57
C ALA A 61 3.69 12.07 -3.38
N ALA A 62 2.61 11.47 -2.87
CA ALA A 62 1.34 11.34 -3.60
C ALA A 62 0.67 12.69 -3.85
N GLU A 63 0.23 12.92 -5.10
CA GLU A 63 -0.52 14.13 -5.48
C GLU A 63 -1.86 14.24 -4.74
N ASN A 64 -2.55 13.11 -4.54
CA ASN A 64 -3.81 13.06 -3.80
C ASN A 64 -3.64 12.28 -2.48
N PRO A 65 -3.87 12.91 -1.31
CA PRO A 65 -3.62 12.28 -0.01
C PRO A 65 -4.72 11.32 0.45
N ALA A 66 -5.85 11.18 -0.27
CA ALA A 66 -7.00 10.39 0.18
C ALA A 66 -6.66 8.91 0.43
N ILE A 67 -6.05 8.24 -0.56
CA ILE A 67 -5.68 6.83 -0.45
C ILE A 67 -4.49 6.60 0.50
N PRO A 68 -3.38 7.39 0.47
CA PRO A 68 -2.33 7.26 1.48
C PRO A 68 -2.85 7.42 2.91
N THR A 69 -3.72 8.41 3.16
CA THR A 69 -4.30 8.65 4.49
C THR A 69 -5.14 7.46 4.96
N LEU A 70 -5.93 6.87 4.07
CA LEU A 70 -6.70 5.66 4.36
C LEU A 70 -5.78 4.49 4.72
N LEU A 71 -4.72 4.27 3.94
CA LEU A 71 -3.74 3.19 4.19
C LEU A 71 -2.99 3.41 5.51
N GLN A 72 -2.59 4.65 5.83
CA GLN A 72 -1.98 5.00 7.11
C GLN A 72 -2.91 4.74 8.29
N ARG A 73 -4.21 5.01 8.13
CA ARG A 73 -5.22 4.67 9.15
C ARG A 73 -5.30 3.16 9.36
N ILE A 74 -5.30 2.37 8.28
CA ILE A 74 -5.31 0.90 8.35
C ILE A 74 -4.03 0.39 9.04
N HIS A 75 -2.88 0.95 8.68
CA HIS A 75 -1.59 0.60 9.29
C HIS A 75 -1.60 0.86 10.81
N ARG A 76 -2.09 2.03 11.23
CA ARG A 76 -2.23 2.37 12.67
C ARG A 76 -3.16 1.41 13.41
N GLN A 77 -4.25 0.97 12.77
CA GLN A 77 -5.13 -0.06 13.35
C GLN A 77 -4.40 -1.41 13.51
N ALA A 78 -3.57 -1.79 12.54
CA ALA A 78 -2.78 -3.01 12.63
C ALA A 78 -1.75 -2.96 13.77
N LEU A 79 -1.10 -1.81 13.98
CA LEU A 79 -0.17 -1.59 15.11
C LEU A 79 -0.84 -1.72 16.48
N THR A 80 -2.13 -1.39 16.58
CA THR A 80 -2.88 -1.42 17.86
C THR A 80 -3.54 -2.78 18.14
N GLY A 81 -3.30 -3.80 17.30
CA GLY A 81 -3.91 -5.12 17.45
C GLY A 81 -5.43 -5.14 17.27
N LYS A 82 -6.04 -4.02 16.87
CA LYS A 82 -7.48 -3.90 16.64
C LYS A 82 -7.82 -4.39 15.22
N THR A 83 -7.52 -5.65 14.94
CA THR A 83 -8.14 -6.34 13.80
C THR A 83 -9.61 -6.53 14.13
N ALA A 84 -10.50 -5.81 13.44
CA ALA A 84 -11.94 -5.98 13.53
C ALA A 84 -12.33 -7.47 13.39
N PRO A 85 -13.42 -7.92 14.05
CA PRO A 85 -13.77 -9.32 14.15
C PRO A 85 -13.96 -9.97 12.77
N LYS A 86 -13.47 -11.21 12.64
CA LYS A 86 -13.75 -12.09 11.51
C LYS A 86 -15.25 -12.43 11.53
N PRO A 87 -15.96 -12.37 10.38
CA PRO A 87 -17.37 -12.78 10.30
C PRO A 87 -17.55 -14.28 10.58
#